data_AF-A0A0Q8RFT4-F1
#
_entry.id   AF-A0A0Q8RFT4-F1
#
_cell.length_a   1.000
_cell.length_b   1.000
_cell.length_c   1.000
_cell.angle_alpha   90.00
_cell.angle_beta   90.00
_cell.angle_gamma   90.00
#
_symmetry.space_group_name_H-M   'P 1'
#
loop_
_entity.id
_entity.type
_entity.pdbx_description
1 polymer ?
#
loop_
_entity_poly.entity_id
_entity_poly.type
_entity_poly.pdbx_seq_one_letter_code
_entity_poly.pdbx_strand_id
1 'polypeptide(L)' 'GSVSGTVNVTVNASDNSGSAGINMSVYIDGQLQASGAGSSLSYSWNTRKIAAGNHTVQAVAKDAAGNTSTTTVQVTR' A
#
# COMPACT_ATOMS: atom_id res chain seq x y z
N GLY A 1 -4.34 -19.26 -1.24
CA GLY A 1 -3.84 -19.66 0.09
C GLY A 1 -4.36 -18.66 1.09
N SER A 2 -5.04 -19.13 2.13
CA SER A 2 -5.65 -18.28 3.16
C SER A 2 -4.57 -17.62 4.03
N VAL A 3 -4.56 -16.29 4.06
CA VAL A 3 -3.61 -15.51 4.86
C VAL A 3 -4.22 -15.26 6.24
N SER A 4 -3.88 -16.11 7.21
CA SER A 4 -4.30 -15.95 8.61
C SER A 4 -3.17 -15.32 9.45
N GLY A 5 -3.19 -13.98 9.64
CA GLY A 5 -2.12 -13.31 10.40
C GLY A 5 -2.05 -11.79 10.25
N THR A 6 -0.89 -11.23 10.57
CA THR A 6 -0.56 -9.84 10.24
C THR A 6 0.11 -9.84 8.86
N VAL A 7 -0.47 -9.11 7.91
CA VAL A 7 0.11 -8.91 6.58
C VAL A 7 0.90 -7.61 6.60
N ASN A 8 2.21 -7.69 6.41
CA ASN A 8 3.03 -6.50 6.23
C ASN A 8 2.96 -6.05 4.78
N VAL A 9 2.32 -4.91 4.55
CA VAL A 9 2.27 -4.23 3.26
C VAL A 9 3.45 -3.28 3.22
N THR A 10 4.38 -3.50 2.29
CA THR A 10 5.52 -2.61 2.07
C THR A 10 5.43 -2.04 0.68
N VAL A 11 5.41 -0.73 0.58
CA VAL A 11 5.40 0.02 -0.68
C VAL A 11 6.74 0.69 -0.81
N ASN A 12 7.44 0.40 -1.91
CA ASN A 12 8.71 1.03 -2.22
C ASN A 12 8.54 1.82 -3.52
N ALA A 13 9.00 3.06 -3.50
CA ALA A 13 8.95 3.97 -4.63
C ALA A 13 10.33 4.61 -4.79
N SER A 14 10.81 4.66 -6.03
CA SER A 14 12.10 5.26 -6.39
C SER A 14 11.86 6.29 -7.47
N ASP A 15 12.45 7.46 -7.30
CA ASP A 15 12.47 8.52 -8.30
C ASP A 15 13.93 8.84 -8.66
N ASN A 16 14.20 9.14 -9.93
CA ASN A 16 15.55 9.40 -10.42
C ASN A 16 16.15 10.72 -9.89
N SER A 17 15.31 11.63 -9.41
CA SER A 17 15.67 12.96 -8.91
C SER A 17 15.65 13.03 -7.37
N GLY A 18 15.39 11.89 -6.71
CA GLY A 18 15.32 11.76 -5.26
C GLY A 18 13.89 11.54 -4.77
N SER A 19 13.75 10.81 -3.67
CA SER A 19 12.44 10.47 -3.10
C SER A 19 11.69 11.63 -2.42
N ALA A 20 12.30 12.82 -2.41
CA ALA A 20 11.71 14.04 -1.87
C ALA A 20 10.59 14.53 -2.80
N GLY A 21 9.35 14.15 -2.49
CA GLY A 21 8.16 14.52 -3.28
C GLY A 21 7.32 13.33 -3.72
N ILE A 22 7.78 12.10 -3.48
CA ILE A 22 6.93 10.92 -3.64
C ILE A 22 5.95 10.87 -2.46
N ASN A 23 4.67 10.90 -2.77
CA ASN A 23 3.56 10.69 -1.87
C ASN A 23 3.01 9.29 -2.11
N MET A 24 3.01 8.45 -1.09
CA MET A 24 2.50 7.09 -1.11
C MET A 24 1.22 7.01 -0.29
N SER A 25 0.25 6.24 -0.80
CA SER A 25 -1.02 5.97 -0.16
C SER A 25 -1.36 4.49 -0.30
N VAL A 26 -1.79 3.86 0.78
CA VAL A 26 -2.23 2.46 0.82
C VAL A 26 -3.72 2.45 1.15
N TYR A 27 -4.48 1.86 0.24
CA TYR A 27 -5.91 1.62 0.37
C TYR A 27 -6.15 0.13 0.57
N ILE A 28 -7.11 -0.21 1.43
CA ILE A 28 -7.57 -1.59 1.61
C ILE A 28 -9.09 -1.56 1.46
N ASP A 29 -9.61 -2.34 0.53
CA ASP A 29 -11.04 -2.34 0.15
C ASP A 29 -11.57 -0.95 -0.20
N GLY A 30 -10.72 -0.15 -0.84
CA GLY A 30 -11.02 1.25 -1.22
C GLY A 30 -10.91 2.27 -0.08
N GLN A 31 -10.58 1.84 1.15
CA GLN A 31 -10.40 2.74 2.30
C GLN A 31 -8.92 3.07 2.50
N LEU A 32 -8.57 4.36 2.63
CA LEU A 32 -7.21 4.78 2.92
C LEU A 32 -6.81 4.31 4.33
N GLN A 33 -5.77 3.48 4.41
CA GLN A 33 -5.25 2.95 5.67
C GLN A 33 -3.94 3.61 6.10
N ALA A 34 -3.10 3.98 5.14
CA ALA A 34 -1.84 4.66 5.42
C ALA A 34 -1.49 5.60 4.28
N SER A 35 -0.83 6.70 4.60
CA SER A 35 -0.17 7.56 3.62
C SER A 35 1.13 8.09 4.21
N GLY A 36 2.07 8.42 3.35
CA GLY A 36 3.37 8.94 3.75
C GLY A 36 4.15 9.49 2.57
N ALA A 37 5.23 10.22 2.85
CA ALA A 37 6.11 10.72 1.82
C ALA A 37 7.50 10.07 1.93
N GLY A 38 8.16 9.87 0.79
CA GLY A 38 9.50 9.28 0.72
C GLY A 38 9.59 8.06 -0.19
N SER A 39 10.59 7.22 0.03
CA SER A 39 10.89 6.05 -0.82
C SER A 39 10.32 4.73 -0.30
N SER A 40 9.90 4.68 0.96
CA SER A 40 9.33 3.46 1.55
C SER A 40 8.20 3.80 2.51
N LEU A 41 7.11 3.04 2.41
CA LEU A 41 5.96 3.09 3.31
C LEU A 41 5.63 1.67 3.76
N SER A 42 5.70 1.43 5.06
CA SER A 42 5.33 0.16 5.68
C SER A 42 4.01 0.30 6.44
N TYR A 43 3.09 -0.62 6.20
CA TYR A 43 1.83 -0.73 6.91
C TYR A 43 1.57 -2.17 7.35
N SER A 44 1.41 -2.38 8.66
CA SER A 44 1.07 -3.68 9.22
C SER A 44 -0.45 -3.85 9.27
N TRP A 45 -0.98 -4.63 8.33
CA TRP A 45 -2.40 -4.90 8.23
C TRP A 45 -2.78 -6.15 9.04
N ASN A 46 -3.62 -5.98 10.07
CA ASN A 46 -4.07 -7.10 10.89
C ASN A 46 -5.33 -7.75 10.30
N THR A 47 -5.17 -8.83 9.53
CA THR A 47 -6.30 -9.48 8.85
C THR A 47 -7.22 -10.22 9.81
N ARG A 48 -6.80 -10.49 11.07
CA ARG A 48 -7.62 -11.21 12.06
C ARG A 48 -8.88 -10.48 12.49
N LYS A 49 -8.90 -9.14 12.40
CA LYS A 49 -10.05 -8.30 12.75
C LYS A 49 -10.99 -8.01 11.56
N ILE A 50 -10.61 -8.43 10.36
CA ILE A 50 -11.37 -8.18 9.12
C ILE A 50 -12.18 -9.44 8.77
N ALA A 51 -13.33 -9.28 8.11
CA ALA A 51 -14.17 -10.39 7.64
C ALA A 51 -13.37 -11.40 6.79
N ALA A 52 -13.75 -12.68 6.80
CA ALA A 52 -13.16 -13.65 5.88
C ALA A 52 -13.62 -13.35 4.44
N GLY A 53 -12.72 -13.40 3.47
CA GLY A 53 -13.01 -13.04 2.09
C GLY A 53 -11.81 -12.49 1.31
N ASN A 54 -12.06 -12.06 0.08
CA ASN A 54 -11.09 -11.37 -0.75
C ASN A 54 -11.03 -9.89 -0.37
N HIS A 55 -9.84 -9.43 -0.02
CA HIS A 55 -9.53 -8.03 0.22
C HIS A 55 -8.64 -7.51 -0.88
N THR A 56 -8.85 -6.25 -1.26
CA THR A 56 -8.06 -5.60 -2.30
C THR A 56 -7.18 -4.55 -1.66
N VAL A 57 -5.87 -4.79 -1.63
CA VAL A 57 -4.87 -3.82 -1.19
C VAL A 57 -4.38 -3.06 -2.41
N GLN A 58 -4.51 -1.74 -2.41
CA GLN A 58 -4.06 -0.87 -3.48
C GLN A 58 -3.04 0.13 -2.93
N ALA A 59 -1.82 0.08 -3.44
CA ALA A 59 -0.77 1.03 -3.16
C ALA A 59 -0.67 2.01 -4.33
N VAL A 60 -0.67 3.31 -4.02
CA VAL A 60 -0.53 4.40 -5.00
C VAL A 60 0.69 5.21 -4.59
N ALA A 61 1.64 5.41 -5.49
CA ALA A 61 2.78 6.28 -5.32
C ALA A 61 2.73 7.39 -6.38
N LYS A 62 2.76 8.65 -5.96
CA LYS A 62 2.71 9.82 -6.83
C LYS A 62 3.91 10.71 -6.57
N ASP A 63 4.70 11.01 -7.58
CA ASP A 63 5.84 11.93 -7.44
C ASP A 63 5.44 13.41 -7.60
N ALA A 64 6.41 14.30 -7.38
CA ALA A 64 6.23 15.74 -7.52
C ALA A 64 6.11 16.18 -9.00
N ALA A 65 6.59 15.37 -9.95
CA ALA A 65 6.44 15.60 -11.38
C ALA A 65 5.05 15.22 -11.91
N GLY A 66 4.23 14.54 -11.09
CA GLY A 66 2.89 14.11 -11.41
C GLY A 66 2.78 12.67 -11.90
N ASN A 67 3.88 11.91 -11.99
CA ASN A 67 3.81 10.50 -12.33
C ASN A 67 3.15 9.74 -11.18
N THR A 68 2.23 8.84 -11.53
CA THR A 68 1.50 8.02 -10.56
C THR A 68 1.68 6.56 -10.91
N SER A 69 2.13 5.76 -9.95
CA SER A 69 2.22 4.31 -10.03
C SER A 69 1.22 3.70 -9.07
N THR A 70 0.41 2.76 -9.56
CA THR A 70 -0.61 2.07 -8.77
C THR A 70 -0.36 0.57 -8.84
N THR A 71 -0.27 -0.07 -7.69
CA THR A 71 -0.12 -1.52 -7.55
C THR A 71 -1.28 -2.06 -6.75
N THR A 72 -1.91 -3.12 -7.24
CA THR A 72 -3.02 -3.78 -6.55
C THR A 72 -2.67 -5.22 -6.25
N VAL A 73 -2.90 -5.63 -5.02
CA VAL A 73 -2.67 -7.00 -4.52
C VAL A 73 -3.97 -7.49 -3.89
N GLN A 74 -4.41 -8.68 -4.31
CA GLN A 74 -5.54 -9.35 -3.67
C GLN A 74 -5.04 -10.25 -2.55
N VAL A 75 -5.64 -10.12 -1.39
CA VAL A 75 -5.35 -10.95 -0.22
C VAL A 75 -6.62 -11.69 0.15
N THR A 76 -6.57 -13.01 0.13
CA THR A 76 -7.68 -13.86 0.55
C THR A 76 -7.43 -14.33 1.98
N ARG A 77 -8.37 -14.02 2.88
CA ARG A 77 -8.40 -14.58 4.23
C ARG A 77 -9.10 -15.95 4.22
#